data_AF-A0A9K3PGF8-F1
#
_entry.id   AF-A0A9K3PGF8-F1
#
_cell.length_a   1.000
_cell.length_b   1.000
_cell.length_c   1.000
_cell.angle_alpha   90.00
_cell.angle_beta   90.00
_cell.angle_gamma   90.00
#
_symmetry.space_group_name_H-M   'P 1'
#
loop_
_entity.id
_entity.type
_entity.pdbx_description
1 polymer ?
#
loop_
_entity_poly.entity_id
_entity_poly.type
_entity_poly.pdbx_seq_one_letter_code
_entity_poly.pdbx_strand_id
1 'polypeptide(L)'
;MIRFPLLAWLLQLMVCVSARESVQSTSNDLNYNTLIQRHLEDGGNNNAYFEYDLNDFSLRFDHCQYVKMFDDELAEDEDADTPLAVRHFVVFRLCPTDECSTCNSIYGKYVMEVDEYLQATVQEQANQVEYICGNCQEECDEDGRECTGCGIYCSEYQNMEANGYVNAANYLECQQVQMNINNNDNQDDNEHGDGAENQQGYDDQIQLFIGPRCSSNGDRIMLGLFEDEYCLIPYTALSAEDVLGYNISYQLLSHTYDADGTNCLSCKENVDRDEEANNQADNNDQQDADDVNEMCEQVYNRAAKCESIYGIDGFVQSDREDKNLGNQAMNEVVVCEYIDSLLANSYTETGDIVLVGDSVVMFKDVTPLQKTTFWLLSASIVCLMVVAFLLQRQIDRTYPQIDLACQSDVHLA
;
A
#
# COMPACT_ATOMS: atom_id res chain seq x y z
N MET A 1 28.32 -58.49 -23.03
CA MET A 1 28.67 -57.23 -22.34
C MET A 1 28.91 -56.14 -23.38
N ILE A 2 27.85 -55.44 -23.78
CA ILE A 2 27.96 -54.23 -24.60
C ILE A 2 27.50 -53.09 -23.69
N ARG A 3 28.46 -52.30 -23.20
CA ARG A 3 28.18 -51.12 -22.39
C ARG A 3 27.65 -50.03 -23.32
N PHE A 4 26.40 -49.61 -23.14
CA PHE A 4 25.83 -48.41 -23.77
C PHE A 4 26.14 -47.19 -22.87
N PRO A 5 27.04 -46.27 -23.25
CA PRO A 5 27.34 -45.08 -22.44
C PRO A 5 26.47 -43.87 -22.79
N LEU A 6 25.55 -43.99 -23.76
CA LEU A 6 24.80 -42.84 -24.29
C LEU A 6 23.49 -42.51 -23.54
N LEU A 7 22.93 -43.44 -22.77
CA LEU A 7 21.71 -43.19 -21.98
C LEU A 7 21.99 -42.51 -20.62
N ALA A 8 23.23 -42.58 -20.12
CA ALA A 8 23.62 -41.89 -18.90
C ALA A 8 23.81 -40.37 -19.08
N TRP A 9 24.16 -39.93 -20.30
CA TRP A 9 24.34 -38.50 -20.61
C TRP A 9 23.02 -37.74 -20.80
N LEU A 10 21.95 -38.40 -21.26
CA LEU A 10 20.65 -37.76 -21.45
C LEU A 10 19.85 -37.61 -20.15
N LEU A 11 20.08 -38.46 -19.14
CA LEU A 11 19.44 -38.31 -17.82
C LEU A 11 20.08 -37.21 -16.94
N GLN A 12 21.31 -36.78 -17.22
CA GLN A 12 21.97 -35.71 -16.47
C GLN A 12 21.58 -34.29 -16.93
N LEU A 13 20.97 -34.13 -18.12
CA LEU A 13 20.50 -32.84 -18.61
C LEU A 13 19.06 -32.49 -18.18
N MET A 14 18.30 -33.43 -17.62
CA MET A 14 16.89 -33.23 -17.25
C MET A 14 16.65 -32.97 -15.74
N VAL A 15 17.70 -32.89 -14.91
CA VAL A 15 17.57 -32.70 -13.44
C VAL A 15 17.95 -31.29 -12.96
N CYS A 16 18.31 -30.35 -13.85
CA CYS A 16 18.76 -29.00 -13.44
C CYS A 16 17.77 -27.85 -13.72
N VAL A 17 16.46 -28.08 -13.73
CA VAL A 17 15.47 -26.98 -13.63
C VAL A 17 14.67 -27.15 -12.35
N SER A 18 15.37 -26.97 -11.24
CA SER A 18 14.82 -26.64 -9.93
C SER A 18 15.67 -25.48 -9.45
N ALA A 19 15.33 -24.27 -9.89
CA ALA A 19 15.82 -23.07 -9.26
C ALA A 19 15.30 -23.07 -7.82
N ARG A 20 16.16 -23.52 -6.89
CA ARG A 20 16.02 -23.28 -5.47
C ARG A 20 17.08 -22.25 -5.15
N GLU A 21 16.75 -20.98 -5.37
CA GLU A 21 17.48 -19.88 -4.75
C GLU A 21 17.18 -19.96 -3.25
N SER A 22 18.05 -20.63 -2.51
CA SER A 22 18.22 -20.31 -1.11
C SER A 22 18.98 -18.99 -1.08
N VAL A 23 18.27 -17.88 -0.93
CA VAL A 23 18.86 -16.61 -0.50
C VAL A 23 19.34 -16.82 0.93
N GLN A 24 20.62 -17.16 1.08
CA GLN A 24 21.30 -16.95 2.34
C GLN A 24 21.58 -15.45 2.44
N SER A 25 20.73 -14.76 3.21
CA SER A 25 21.01 -13.41 3.70
C SER A 25 22.29 -13.47 4.53
N THR A 26 23.41 -13.09 3.93
CA THR A 26 24.58 -12.65 4.68
C THR A 26 24.37 -11.17 4.96
N SER A 27 24.00 -10.88 6.20
CA SER A 27 24.03 -9.56 6.81
C SER A 27 25.43 -8.95 6.67
N ASN A 28 25.60 -8.10 5.68
CA ASN A 28 26.67 -7.12 5.65
C ASN A 28 26.02 -5.78 5.98
N ASP A 29 26.52 -5.16 7.05
CA ASP A 29 26.16 -3.85 7.55
C ASP A 29 26.01 -2.83 6.41
N LEU A 30 24.76 -2.56 6.02
CA LEU A 30 24.41 -1.44 5.16
C LEU A 30 24.11 -0.25 6.07
N ASN A 31 25.11 0.62 6.15
CA ASN A 31 25.05 1.93 6.78
C ASN A 31 23.88 2.73 6.19
N TYR A 32 22.78 2.82 6.95
CA TYR A 32 21.47 3.34 6.54
C TYR A 32 21.40 4.88 6.46
N ASN A 33 22.53 5.59 6.59
CA ASN A 33 22.58 7.05 6.69
C ASN A 33 22.91 7.78 5.37
N THR A 34 22.76 7.14 4.21
CA THR A 34 22.94 7.79 2.90
C THR A 34 21.82 7.45 1.90
N LEU A 35 20.57 7.38 2.36
CA LEU A 35 19.41 7.37 1.48
C LEU A 35 18.96 8.81 1.21
N ILE A 36 19.49 9.33 0.11
CA ILE A 36 18.76 10.14 -0.89
C ILE A 36 17.98 11.33 -0.30
N GLN A 37 18.70 12.39 0.05
CA GLN A 37 18.23 13.72 -0.35
C GLN A 37 18.34 13.78 -1.87
N ARG A 38 17.24 13.51 -2.59
CA ARG A 38 17.13 13.85 -4.01
C ARG A 38 17.21 15.36 -4.08
N HIS A 39 18.26 15.80 -4.74
CA HIS A 39 18.73 17.17 -4.86
C HIS A 39 17.82 17.91 -5.85
N LEU A 40 16.75 18.53 -5.37
CA LEU A 40 15.90 19.44 -6.17
C LEU A 40 16.48 20.87 -6.26
N GLU A 41 17.58 21.18 -5.58
CA GLU A 41 18.05 22.57 -5.41
C GLU A 41 19.35 22.95 -6.15
N ASP A 42 19.79 22.27 -7.22
CA ASP A 42 20.86 22.82 -8.09
C ASP A 42 20.31 23.33 -9.42
N GLY A 43 19.68 24.51 -9.34
CA GLY A 43 19.46 25.40 -10.47
C GLY A 43 20.78 25.84 -11.09
N GLY A 44 21.35 25.01 -11.96
CA GLY A 44 22.67 25.29 -12.52
C GLY A 44 23.15 24.35 -13.62
N ASN A 45 22.72 24.63 -14.85
CA ASN A 45 23.24 24.16 -16.15
C ASN A 45 22.72 22.80 -16.71
N ASN A 46 21.79 22.94 -17.67
CA ASN A 46 21.83 22.34 -19.02
C ASN A 46 21.96 20.81 -19.20
N ASN A 47 21.78 20.01 -18.16
CA ASN A 47 21.48 18.60 -18.34
C ASN A 47 19.98 18.41 -18.17
N ALA A 48 19.33 18.05 -19.27
CA ALA A 48 17.96 17.54 -19.29
C ALA A 48 17.91 16.23 -18.48
N TYR A 49 17.90 16.37 -17.15
CA TYR A 49 17.32 15.37 -16.28
C TYR A 49 15.86 15.31 -16.68
N PHE A 50 15.41 14.13 -17.12
CA PHE A 50 14.01 13.89 -17.41
C PHE A 50 13.27 13.85 -16.08
N GLU A 51 12.94 15.04 -15.59
CA GLU A 51 11.88 15.25 -14.63
C GLU A 51 10.61 14.70 -15.28
N TYR A 52 10.06 13.68 -14.66
CA TYR A 52 8.85 13.07 -15.14
C TYR A 52 7.72 14.07 -14.87
N ASP A 53 7.07 14.50 -15.93
CA ASP A 53 5.99 15.47 -15.82
C ASP A 53 4.78 14.83 -15.13
N LEU A 54 4.61 15.16 -13.85
CA LEU A 54 3.50 14.69 -13.04
C LEU A 54 2.21 15.48 -13.31
N ASN A 55 2.25 16.60 -14.04
CA ASN A 55 1.09 17.48 -14.29
C ASN A 55 -0.08 16.75 -14.95
N ASP A 56 0.22 15.82 -15.86
CA ASP A 56 -0.78 15.01 -16.56
C ASP A 56 -1.29 13.81 -15.73
N PHE A 57 -0.89 13.70 -14.46
CA PHE A 57 -1.29 12.65 -13.55
C PHE A 57 -2.22 13.15 -12.44
N SER A 58 -2.93 12.21 -11.85
CA SER A 58 -3.74 12.39 -10.67
C SER A 58 -3.46 11.25 -9.70
N LEU A 59 -3.39 11.59 -8.42
CA LEU A 59 -3.25 10.65 -7.33
C LEU A 59 -4.60 10.00 -7.02
N ARG A 60 -4.58 8.67 -6.93
CA ARG A 60 -5.72 7.84 -6.56
C ARG A 60 -5.34 6.94 -5.39
N PHE A 61 -6.10 7.02 -4.31
CA PHE A 61 -6.05 6.04 -3.24
C PHE A 61 -6.48 4.66 -3.75
N ASP A 62 -5.72 3.61 -3.39
CA ASP A 62 -6.02 2.22 -3.78
C ASP A 62 -6.35 1.38 -2.55
N HIS A 63 -5.49 1.43 -1.53
CA HIS A 63 -5.63 0.59 -0.35
C HIS A 63 -4.82 1.12 0.83
N CYS A 64 -5.18 0.74 2.05
CA CYS A 64 -4.31 0.93 3.21
C CYS A 64 -4.34 -0.28 4.13
N GLN A 65 -3.21 -0.56 4.79
CA GLN A 65 -3.02 -1.80 5.53
C GLN A 65 -2.05 -1.61 6.71
N TYR A 66 -2.35 -2.35 7.79
CA TYR A 66 -1.47 -2.51 8.96
C TYR A 66 -0.45 -3.61 8.72
N VAL A 67 0.81 -3.37 9.09
CA VAL A 67 1.89 -4.36 9.01
C VAL A 67 2.70 -4.32 10.30
N LYS A 68 2.85 -5.47 10.96
CA LYS A 68 3.84 -5.63 12.03
C LYS A 68 5.22 -5.87 11.42
N MET A 69 6.15 -4.97 11.67
CA MET A 69 7.53 -5.09 11.23
C MET A 69 8.50 -4.92 12.38
N PHE A 70 9.73 -5.42 12.20
CA PHE A 70 10.79 -5.27 13.17
C PHE A 70 11.13 -3.79 13.34
N ASP A 71 11.26 -3.36 14.58
CA ASP A 71 11.60 -2.00 14.94
C ASP A 71 12.85 -2.01 15.81
N ASP A 72 13.89 -1.33 15.35
CA ASP A 72 15.20 -1.34 16.01
C ASP A 72 15.12 -0.72 17.41
N GLU A 73 14.27 0.30 17.61
CA GLU A 73 14.12 0.98 18.90
C GLU A 73 13.43 0.07 19.92
N LEU A 74 12.33 -0.59 19.51
CA LEU A 74 11.66 -1.57 20.37
C LEU A 74 12.52 -2.81 20.63
N ALA A 75 13.39 -3.19 19.69
CA ALA A 75 14.29 -4.32 19.88
C ALA A 75 15.45 -4.03 20.84
N GLU A 76 15.85 -2.77 20.96
CA GLU A 76 16.88 -2.30 21.89
C GLU A 76 16.32 -2.02 23.30
N ASP A 77 15.01 -1.82 23.44
CA ASP A 77 14.34 -1.58 24.72
C ASP A 77 14.19 -2.88 25.55
N GLU A 78 14.81 -2.92 26.73
CA GLU A 78 14.73 -4.06 27.65
C GLU A 78 13.33 -4.24 28.27
N ASP A 79 12.52 -3.19 28.27
CA ASP A 79 11.16 -3.18 28.84
C ASP A 79 10.07 -3.47 27.79
N ALA A 80 10.41 -3.54 26.50
CA ALA A 80 9.45 -3.84 25.44
C ALA A 80 9.06 -5.33 25.40
N ASP A 81 7.75 -5.60 25.35
CA ASP A 81 7.22 -6.98 25.25
C ASP A 81 7.52 -7.65 23.90
N THR A 82 7.76 -6.85 22.86
CA THR A 82 8.00 -7.33 21.49
C THR A 82 8.89 -6.36 20.71
N PRO A 83 9.81 -6.86 19.85
CA PRO A 83 10.63 -6.02 18.97
C PRO A 83 9.87 -5.61 17.69
N LEU A 84 8.55 -5.77 17.65
CA LEU A 84 7.73 -5.54 16.47
C LEU A 84 6.87 -4.29 16.69
N ALA A 85 6.99 -3.31 15.81
CA ALA A 85 6.07 -2.17 15.73
C ALA A 85 5.00 -2.43 14.67
N VAL A 86 3.76 -2.02 14.95
CA VAL A 86 2.72 -1.92 13.92
C VAL A 86 2.94 -0.63 13.15
N ARG A 87 2.93 -0.72 11.82
CA ARG A 87 3.14 0.42 10.92
C ARG A 87 2.03 0.45 9.89
N HIS A 88 1.63 1.65 9.49
CA HIS A 88 0.46 1.88 8.65
C HIS A 88 0.91 2.29 7.25
N PHE A 89 0.51 1.54 6.23
CA PHE A 89 0.90 1.83 4.86
C PHE A 89 -0.30 2.19 3.99
N VAL A 90 -0.13 3.17 3.11
CA VAL A 90 -1.04 3.48 2.02
C VAL A 90 -0.43 3.00 0.72
N VAL A 91 -1.21 2.29 -0.07
CA VAL A 91 -0.96 2.05 -1.48
C VAL A 91 -1.80 3.03 -2.28
N PHE A 92 -1.16 3.79 -3.14
CA PHE A 92 -1.82 4.71 -4.06
C PHE A 92 -1.27 4.53 -5.48
N ARG A 93 -2.01 5.06 -6.45
CA ARG A 93 -1.64 5.06 -7.86
C ARG A 93 -1.53 6.47 -8.38
N LEU A 94 -0.56 6.70 -9.26
CA LEU A 94 -0.57 7.86 -10.14
C LEU A 94 -1.13 7.41 -11.49
N CYS A 95 -2.25 8.01 -11.85
CA CYS A 95 -3.04 7.69 -13.02
C CYS A 95 -3.06 8.89 -13.96
N PRO A 96 -3.09 8.72 -15.29
CA PRO A 96 -3.38 9.84 -16.19
C PRO A 96 -4.67 10.55 -15.76
N THR A 97 -4.65 11.87 -15.72
CA THR A 97 -5.73 12.69 -15.16
C THR A 97 -7.08 12.41 -15.82
N ASP A 98 -7.08 12.08 -17.10
CA ASP A 98 -8.28 11.71 -17.88
C ASP A 98 -8.78 10.27 -17.62
N GLU A 99 -7.96 9.40 -17.03
CA GLU A 99 -8.29 8.00 -16.76
C GLU A 99 -8.51 7.68 -15.28
N CYS A 100 -8.48 8.67 -14.37
CA CYS A 100 -8.34 8.39 -12.95
C CYS A 100 -9.40 7.44 -12.34
N SER A 101 -10.66 7.57 -12.78
CA SER A 101 -11.75 6.67 -12.36
C SER A 101 -11.50 5.19 -12.67
N THR A 102 -10.82 4.88 -13.78
CA THR A 102 -10.56 3.50 -14.19
C THR A 102 -9.14 3.05 -13.90
N CYS A 103 -8.14 3.93 -14.11
CA CYS A 103 -6.72 3.72 -13.82
C CYS A 103 -6.23 2.29 -14.08
N ASN A 104 -6.55 1.78 -15.27
CA ASN A 104 -6.27 0.39 -15.67
C ASN A 104 -5.12 0.28 -16.69
N SER A 105 -4.71 1.40 -17.28
CA SER A 105 -3.64 1.50 -18.28
C SER A 105 -2.65 2.56 -17.86
N ILE A 106 -1.35 2.27 -17.99
CA ILE A 106 -0.26 3.25 -17.82
C ILE A 106 -0.37 3.99 -16.47
N TYR A 107 -0.07 3.30 -15.38
CA TYR A 107 -0.07 3.89 -14.04
C TYR A 107 1.18 3.49 -13.27
N GLY A 108 1.47 4.14 -12.15
CA GLY A 108 2.48 3.69 -11.18
C GLY A 108 1.78 3.25 -9.91
N LYS A 109 2.29 2.22 -9.23
CA LYS A 109 1.89 1.91 -7.85
C LYS A 109 2.95 2.39 -6.88
N TYR A 110 2.50 2.96 -5.78
CA TYR A 110 3.34 3.58 -4.79
C TYR A 110 2.92 3.13 -3.40
N VAL A 111 3.87 3.07 -2.48
CA VAL A 111 3.59 2.79 -1.07
C VAL A 111 4.40 3.72 -0.16
N MET A 112 3.73 4.24 0.87
CA MET A 112 4.32 5.09 1.90
C MET A 112 3.54 4.96 3.21
N GLU A 113 4.02 5.58 4.28
CA GLU A 113 3.32 5.57 5.57
C GLU A 113 2.05 6.42 5.53
N VAL A 114 1.00 5.98 6.24
CA VAL A 114 -0.32 6.66 6.28
C VAL A 114 -0.19 8.10 6.75
N ASP A 115 0.61 8.36 7.78
CA ASP A 115 0.70 9.68 8.39
C ASP A 115 1.31 10.71 7.42
N GLU A 116 2.40 10.33 6.74
CA GLU A 116 3.01 11.16 5.70
C GLU A 116 2.06 11.39 4.52
N TYR A 117 1.33 10.34 4.11
CA TYR A 117 0.38 10.43 3.01
C TYR A 117 -0.78 11.38 3.34
N LEU A 118 -1.37 11.25 4.54
CA LEU A 118 -2.48 12.10 4.98
C LEU A 118 -2.04 13.55 5.19
N GLN A 119 -0.83 13.77 5.73
CA GLN A 119 -0.28 15.11 5.90
C GLN A 119 -0.18 15.85 4.55
N ALA A 120 0.35 15.20 3.52
CA ALA A 120 0.48 15.80 2.19
C ALA A 120 -0.89 16.01 1.51
N THR A 121 -1.76 15.01 1.56
CA THR A 121 -3.02 15.04 0.81
C THR A 121 -4.13 15.87 1.45
N VAL A 122 -4.20 15.93 2.78
CA VAL A 122 -5.21 16.73 3.49
C VAL A 122 -4.91 18.22 3.38
N GLN A 123 -3.64 18.62 3.41
CA GLN A 123 -3.25 20.01 3.19
C GLN A 123 -3.70 20.49 1.80
N GLU A 124 -3.45 19.68 0.77
CA GLU A 124 -3.89 20.02 -0.59
C GLU A 124 -5.42 20.06 -0.72
N GLN A 125 -6.13 19.12 -0.11
CA GLN A 125 -7.59 19.17 -0.07
C GLN A 125 -8.11 20.42 0.64
N ALA A 126 -7.48 20.84 1.74
CA ALA A 126 -7.84 22.09 2.42
C ALA A 126 -7.64 23.31 1.49
N ASN A 127 -6.51 23.37 0.79
CA ASN A 127 -6.22 24.42 -0.19
C ASN A 127 -7.26 24.44 -1.34
N GLN A 128 -7.64 23.27 -1.87
CA GLN A 128 -8.68 23.16 -2.90
C GLN A 128 -10.04 23.63 -2.40
N VAL A 129 -10.41 23.28 -1.16
CA VAL A 129 -11.66 23.77 -0.56
C VAL A 129 -11.63 25.28 -0.39
N GLU A 130 -10.51 25.84 0.08
CA GLU A 130 -10.35 27.30 0.21
C GLU A 130 -10.44 28.00 -1.15
N TYR A 131 -9.75 27.48 -2.17
CA TYR A 131 -9.80 27.99 -3.53
C TYR A 131 -11.21 27.96 -4.12
N ILE A 132 -11.89 26.81 -4.03
CA ILE A 132 -13.28 26.68 -4.49
C ILE A 132 -14.16 27.69 -3.75
N CYS A 133 -14.03 27.80 -2.43
CA CYS A 133 -14.88 28.68 -1.64
C CYS A 133 -14.58 30.17 -1.80
N GLY A 134 -13.34 30.55 -2.08
CA GLY A 134 -12.97 31.91 -2.46
C GLY A 134 -13.61 32.33 -3.78
N ASN A 135 -13.59 31.44 -4.77
CA ASN A 135 -14.14 31.70 -6.10
C ASN A 135 -15.68 31.59 -6.19
N CYS A 136 -16.31 30.96 -5.20
CA CYS A 136 -17.76 30.73 -5.17
C CYS A 136 -18.53 31.78 -4.37
N GLN A 137 -17.86 32.84 -3.91
CA GLN A 137 -18.48 33.89 -3.08
C GLN A 137 -19.59 34.65 -3.82
N GLU A 138 -19.62 34.63 -5.16
CA GLU A 138 -20.66 35.28 -5.98
C GLU A 138 -21.95 34.43 -6.16
N GLU A 139 -21.95 33.15 -5.77
CA GLU A 139 -23.04 32.19 -6.02
C GLU A 139 -24.04 32.05 -4.85
N CYS A 140 -23.90 32.90 -3.82
CA CYS A 140 -24.83 33.02 -2.70
C CYS A 140 -25.50 34.40 -2.71
N ASP A 141 -26.73 34.50 -2.21
CA ASP A 141 -27.40 35.78 -1.99
C ASP A 141 -26.67 36.66 -0.95
N GLU A 142 -26.97 37.97 -0.91
CA GLU A 142 -26.32 38.93 0.00
C GLU A 142 -26.41 38.53 1.50
N ASP A 143 -27.38 37.67 1.84
CA ASP A 143 -27.61 37.16 3.18
C ASP A 143 -26.94 35.78 3.45
N GLY A 144 -26.33 35.14 2.44
CA GLY A 144 -25.69 33.82 2.54
C GLY A 144 -26.66 32.65 2.83
N ARG A 145 -27.96 32.83 2.56
CA ARG A 145 -29.03 31.88 2.89
C ARG A 145 -29.44 31.02 1.70
N GLU A 146 -29.33 31.54 0.49
CA GLU A 146 -29.64 30.82 -0.75
C GLU A 146 -28.40 30.76 -1.62
N CYS A 147 -27.63 29.68 -1.43
CA CYS A 147 -26.48 29.37 -2.27
C CYS A 147 -26.87 28.37 -3.36
N THR A 148 -26.24 28.47 -4.54
CA THR A 148 -26.34 27.44 -5.58
C THR A 148 -24.97 26.93 -6.01
N GLY A 149 -24.93 25.74 -6.63
CA GLY A 149 -23.68 25.14 -7.10
C GLY A 149 -22.66 24.92 -5.98
N CYS A 150 -21.46 25.47 -6.16
CA CYS A 150 -20.37 25.37 -5.18
C CYS A 150 -20.60 26.21 -3.90
N GLY A 151 -21.50 27.20 -3.92
CA GLY A 151 -21.86 27.92 -2.69
C GLY A 151 -22.52 27.02 -1.63
N ILE A 152 -23.25 25.98 -2.06
CA ILE A 152 -23.84 24.99 -1.15
C ILE A 152 -22.73 24.21 -0.44
N TYR A 153 -21.78 23.70 -1.21
CA TYR A 153 -20.62 22.97 -0.71
C TYR A 153 -19.86 23.77 0.36
N CYS A 154 -19.59 25.04 0.07
CA CYS A 154 -18.88 25.94 0.97
C CYS A 154 -19.67 26.28 2.23
N SER A 155 -20.99 26.49 2.09
CA SER A 155 -21.87 26.72 3.24
C SER A 155 -21.94 25.51 4.15
N GLU A 156 -22.03 24.30 3.61
CA GLU A 156 -22.00 23.06 4.38
C GLU A 156 -20.67 22.89 5.12
N TYR A 157 -19.55 23.13 4.43
CA TYR A 157 -18.20 23.05 5.01
C TYR A 157 -18.00 24.08 6.15
N GLN A 158 -18.39 25.34 5.94
CA GLN A 158 -18.24 26.39 6.95
C GLN A 158 -19.15 26.20 8.17
N ASN A 159 -20.32 25.56 7.99
CA ASN A 159 -21.29 25.34 9.05
C ASN A 159 -21.26 23.91 9.62
N MET A 160 -20.21 23.13 9.38
CA MET A 160 -20.12 21.74 9.86
C MET A 160 -20.34 21.61 11.37
N GLU A 161 -19.67 22.45 12.18
CA GLU A 161 -19.81 22.40 13.64
C GLU A 161 -21.24 22.73 14.10
N ALA A 162 -21.86 23.74 13.49
CA ALA A 162 -23.25 24.10 13.77
C ALA A 162 -24.25 22.99 13.38
N ASN A 163 -23.89 22.18 12.38
CA ASN A 163 -24.67 21.03 11.92
C ASN A 163 -24.38 19.75 12.72
N GLY A 164 -23.55 19.82 13.77
CA GLY A 164 -23.20 18.68 14.61
C GLY A 164 -22.14 17.76 13.99
N TYR A 165 -21.32 18.30 13.08
CA TYR A 165 -20.19 17.60 12.49
C TYR A 165 -18.85 18.14 12.99
N VAL A 166 -17.86 17.27 13.12
CA VAL A 166 -16.46 17.64 13.32
C VAL A 166 -15.62 17.16 12.13
N ASN A 167 -14.61 17.93 11.75
CA ASN A 167 -13.73 17.57 10.64
C ASN A 167 -12.76 16.45 11.06
N ALA A 168 -12.73 15.35 10.30
CA ALA A 168 -11.82 14.24 10.55
C ALA A 168 -10.33 14.66 10.52
N ALA A 169 -9.99 15.69 9.74
CA ALA A 169 -8.63 16.22 9.64
C ALA A 169 -8.08 16.73 10.99
N ASN A 170 -8.96 17.07 11.95
CA ASN A 170 -8.54 17.49 13.29
C ASN A 170 -7.97 16.33 14.13
N TYR A 171 -8.09 15.09 13.66
CA TYR A 171 -7.72 13.86 14.35
C TYR A 171 -6.79 12.96 13.52
N LEU A 172 -6.00 13.56 12.60
CA LEU A 172 -4.97 12.82 11.86
C LEU A 172 -3.79 12.42 12.74
N GLU A 173 -3.49 13.23 13.74
CA GLU A 173 -2.51 12.89 14.76
C GLU A 173 -3.20 12.09 15.86
N CYS A 174 -2.55 11.02 16.33
CA CYS A 174 -3.06 10.23 17.43
C CYS A 174 -3.15 11.10 18.69
N GLN A 175 -4.35 11.24 19.25
CA GLN A 175 -4.57 12.09 20.42
C GLN A 175 -5.56 11.50 21.39
N GLN A 176 -5.38 11.81 22.68
CA GLN A 176 -6.26 11.33 23.73
C GLN A 176 -7.64 11.98 23.62
N VAL A 177 -8.70 11.18 23.71
CA VAL A 177 -10.09 11.65 23.80
C VAL A 177 -10.64 11.42 25.19
N GLN A 178 -11.26 12.46 25.75
CA GLN A 178 -11.95 12.35 27.03
C GLN A 178 -13.36 11.82 26.78
N MET A 179 -13.63 10.59 27.21
CA MET A 179 -15.00 10.09 27.25
C MET A 179 -15.78 10.89 28.28
N ASN A 180 -16.69 11.73 27.81
CA ASN A 180 -17.67 12.35 28.69
C ASN A 180 -18.77 11.32 28.97
N ILE A 181 -18.49 10.34 29.85
CA ILE A 181 -19.50 9.42 30.37
C ILE A 181 -20.42 10.24 31.28
N ASN A 182 -21.31 10.99 30.65
CA ASN A 182 -22.42 11.62 31.32
C ASN A 182 -23.34 10.50 31.81
N ASN A 183 -23.02 9.95 32.99
CA ASN A 183 -23.90 9.13 33.82
C ASN A 183 -25.07 9.97 34.34
N ASN A 184 -25.81 10.63 33.44
CA ASN A 184 -26.87 11.58 33.76
C ASN A 184 -28.27 11.03 33.49
N ASP A 185 -28.44 9.71 33.53
CA ASP A 185 -29.73 9.05 33.28
C ASP A 185 -30.33 8.33 34.50
N ASN A 186 -29.92 8.66 35.73
CA ASN A 186 -30.67 8.26 36.94
C ASN A 186 -30.36 9.14 38.16
N GLN A 187 -30.54 10.46 38.03
CA GLN A 187 -30.79 11.31 39.20
C GLN A 187 -32.28 11.65 39.27
N ASP A 188 -33.12 10.62 39.19
CA ASP A 188 -34.52 10.68 39.62
C ASP A 188 -34.52 10.74 41.16
N ASP A 189 -34.59 11.96 41.69
CA ASP A 189 -35.42 12.40 42.82
C ASP A 189 -35.80 11.38 43.91
N ASN A 190 -34.87 10.60 44.44
CA ASN A 190 -35.08 9.87 45.70
C ASN A 190 -34.40 10.59 46.87
N GLU A 191 -35.05 11.70 47.25
CA GLU A 191 -34.97 12.33 48.55
C GLU A 191 -35.52 11.41 49.65
N HIS A 192 -34.86 10.28 49.94
CA HIS A 192 -35.05 9.59 51.22
C HIS A 192 -33.92 8.64 51.62
N GLY A 193 -33.14 9.08 52.62
CA GLY A 193 -32.98 8.30 53.86
C GLY A 193 -32.03 7.10 53.83
N ASP A 194 -30.85 7.35 54.40
CA ASP A 194 -30.07 6.44 55.25
C ASP A 194 -29.50 5.15 54.65
N GLY A 195 -28.17 5.19 54.49
CA GLY A 195 -27.31 4.04 54.78
C GLY A 195 -27.03 3.11 53.61
N ALA A 196 -26.23 3.56 52.64
CA ALA A 196 -25.55 2.65 51.72
C ALA A 196 -24.04 2.90 51.81
N GLU A 197 -23.36 1.88 52.32
CA GLU A 197 -21.92 1.79 52.48
C GLU A 197 -21.18 1.90 51.14
N ASN A 198 -20.09 2.67 51.14
CA ASN A 198 -18.94 2.61 50.24
C ASN A 198 -18.98 1.51 49.16
N GLN A 199 -19.58 1.80 48.02
CA GLN A 199 -19.08 1.27 46.76
C GLN A 199 -17.89 2.13 46.37
N GLN A 200 -16.69 1.65 46.68
CA GLN A 200 -15.46 2.05 46.01
C GLN A 200 -15.64 1.69 44.53
N GLY A 201 -16.22 2.62 43.78
CA GLY A 201 -16.28 2.57 42.33
C GLY A 201 -14.86 2.55 41.81
N TYR A 202 -14.54 1.44 41.14
CA TYR A 202 -13.34 1.31 40.34
C TYR A 202 -13.46 2.36 39.22
N ASP A 203 -12.81 3.49 39.42
CA ASP A 203 -12.77 4.65 38.52
C ASP A 203 -11.75 4.38 37.40
N ASP A 204 -11.88 3.21 36.75
CA ASP A 204 -11.13 2.88 35.55
C ASP A 204 -11.70 3.74 34.43
N GLN A 205 -11.34 5.03 34.43
CA GLN A 205 -11.44 5.86 33.24
C GLN A 205 -10.57 5.19 32.18
N ILE A 206 -11.22 4.44 31.27
CA ILE A 206 -10.56 3.88 30.12
C ILE A 206 -10.04 5.07 29.31
N GLN A 207 -8.72 5.22 29.27
CA GLN A 207 -8.06 6.21 28.44
C GLN A 207 -8.13 5.70 27.00
N LEU A 208 -8.81 6.45 26.14
CA LEU A 208 -8.93 6.16 24.73
C LEU A 208 -8.21 7.24 23.92
N PHE A 209 -7.71 6.82 22.78
CA PHE A 209 -7.08 7.68 21.78
C PHE A 209 -7.86 7.58 20.47
N ILE A 210 -7.82 8.64 19.68
CA ILE A 210 -8.44 8.71 18.36
C ILE A 210 -7.35 9.01 17.33
N GLY A 211 -7.44 8.38 16.17
CA GLY A 211 -6.50 8.58 15.07
C GLY A 211 -6.98 7.94 13.77
N PRO A 212 -6.21 8.09 12.68
CA PRO A 212 -6.54 7.47 11.40
C PRO A 212 -6.46 5.93 11.50
N ARG A 213 -7.43 5.27 10.88
CA ARG A 213 -7.57 3.82 10.87
C ARG A 213 -7.98 3.32 9.49
N CYS A 214 -7.34 2.28 8.99
CA CYS A 214 -7.82 1.57 7.80
C CYS A 214 -9.11 0.82 8.10
N SER A 215 -10.04 0.82 7.15
CA SER A 215 -11.19 -0.08 7.18
C SER A 215 -10.73 -1.54 7.24
N SER A 216 -11.61 -2.44 7.65
CA SER A 216 -11.33 -3.88 7.68
C SER A 216 -10.97 -4.49 6.31
N ASN A 217 -11.36 -3.83 5.21
CA ASN A 217 -11.03 -4.23 3.85
C ASN A 217 -9.87 -3.40 3.25
N GLY A 218 -9.30 -2.47 4.01
CA GLY A 218 -8.29 -1.51 3.57
C GLY A 218 -8.75 -0.57 2.45
N ASP A 219 -10.04 -0.54 2.11
CA ASP A 219 -10.60 0.24 1.00
C ASP A 219 -10.85 1.71 1.34
N ARG A 220 -10.60 2.11 2.59
CA ARG A 220 -10.70 3.50 3.03
C ARG A 220 -9.97 3.78 4.33
N ILE A 221 -9.62 5.04 4.53
CA ILE A 221 -9.12 5.58 5.81
C ILE A 221 -10.29 6.26 6.54
N MET A 222 -10.51 5.88 7.79
CA MET A 222 -11.52 6.44 8.69
C MET A 222 -10.90 6.80 10.04
N LEU A 223 -11.64 7.43 10.95
CA LEU A 223 -11.16 7.59 12.32
C LEU A 223 -11.51 6.35 13.15
N GLY A 224 -10.53 5.86 13.90
CA GLY A 224 -10.66 4.76 14.84
C GLY A 224 -10.39 5.19 16.27
N LEU A 225 -10.87 4.40 17.22
CA LEU A 225 -10.47 4.49 18.62
C LEU A 225 -9.37 3.47 18.92
N PHE A 226 -8.51 3.81 19.88
CA PHE A 226 -7.34 3.04 20.26
C PHE A 226 -7.12 3.04 21.78
N GLU A 227 -6.49 1.98 22.29
CA GLU A 227 -6.17 1.82 23.71
C GLU A 227 -4.82 2.44 24.10
N ASP A 228 -3.99 2.80 23.12
CA ASP A 228 -2.63 3.31 23.30
C ASP A 228 -2.43 4.66 22.61
N GLU A 229 -1.42 5.42 23.08
CA GLU A 229 -1.10 6.77 22.62
C GLU A 229 -0.49 6.85 21.21
N TYR A 230 -0.17 5.70 20.62
CA TYR A 230 0.39 5.58 19.28
C TYR A 230 -0.64 5.08 18.26
N CYS A 231 -1.90 4.86 18.68
CA CYS A 231 -2.98 4.40 17.84
C CYS A 231 -2.68 3.06 17.13
N LEU A 232 -2.13 2.09 17.85
CA LEU A 232 -1.73 0.78 17.31
C LEU A 232 -2.70 -0.35 17.71
N ILE A 233 -3.37 -0.24 18.85
CA ILE A 233 -4.25 -1.24 19.44
C ILE A 233 -5.70 -0.76 19.28
N PRO A 234 -6.44 -1.25 18.27
CA PRO A 234 -7.77 -0.75 17.98
C PRO A 234 -8.78 -1.11 19.07
N TYR A 235 -9.50 -0.10 19.55
CA TYR A 235 -10.67 -0.25 20.40
C TYR A 235 -11.93 -0.31 19.53
N THR A 236 -12.72 -1.39 19.65
CA THR A 236 -13.87 -1.67 18.76
C THR A 236 -15.22 -1.68 19.47
N ALA A 237 -15.24 -1.47 20.80
CA ALA A 237 -16.48 -1.53 21.56
C ALA A 237 -17.37 -0.29 21.38
N LEU A 238 -16.81 0.84 20.94
CA LEU A 238 -17.49 2.09 20.64
C LEU A 238 -17.01 2.64 19.31
N SER A 239 -17.82 3.48 18.64
CA SER A 239 -17.37 4.25 17.50
C SER A 239 -16.73 5.57 17.92
N ALA A 240 -15.93 6.18 17.04
CA ALA A 240 -15.37 7.50 17.28
C ALA A 240 -16.47 8.57 17.44
N GLU A 241 -17.55 8.48 16.67
CA GLU A 241 -18.71 9.38 16.80
C GLU A 241 -19.41 9.23 18.16
N ASP A 242 -19.53 8.01 18.70
CA ASP A 242 -20.13 7.75 20.02
C ASP A 242 -19.34 8.44 21.13
N VAL A 243 -18.01 8.43 21.03
CA VAL A 243 -17.12 9.05 22.03
C VAL A 243 -17.11 10.58 21.90
N LEU A 244 -17.12 11.11 20.68
CA LEU A 244 -17.09 12.55 20.44
C LEU A 244 -18.46 13.21 20.69
N GLY A 245 -19.56 12.47 20.49
CA GLY A 245 -20.92 13.02 20.54
C GLY A 245 -21.28 13.87 19.31
N TYR A 246 -20.48 13.77 18.24
CA TYR A 246 -20.66 14.48 16.96
C TYR A 246 -20.49 13.49 15.81
N ASN A 247 -21.11 13.80 14.66
CA ASN A 247 -20.82 13.08 13.44
C ASN A 247 -19.44 13.51 12.90
N ILE A 248 -18.70 12.59 12.31
CA ILE A 248 -17.40 12.91 11.71
C ILE A 248 -17.60 13.19 10.22
N SER A 249 -17.11 14.35 9.76
CA SER A 249 -17.05 14.72 8.35
C SER A 249 -15.70 14.32 7.76
N TYR A 250 -15.73 13.52 6.70
CA TYR A 250 -14.55 13.07 5.96
C TYR A 250 -14.28 13.92 4.71
N GLN A 251 -14.79 15.16 4.65
CA GLN A 251 -14.73 15.99 3.45
C GLN A 251 -13.30 16.18 2.91
N LEU A 252 -12.34 16.48 3.79
CA LEU A 252 -10.92 16.63 3.42
C LEU A 252 -10.20 15.30 3.17
N LEU A 253 -10.80 14.18 3.60
CA LEU A 253 -10.29 12.83 3.37
C LEU A 253 -11.08 12.10 2.26
N SER A 254 -11.94 12.81 1.53
CA SER A 254 -12.88 12.23 0.56
C SER A 254 -12.20 11.35 -0.50
N HIS A 255 -10.96 11.68 -0.87
CA HIS A 255 -10.13 10.91 -1.79
C HIS A 255 -9.68 9.55 -1.25
N THR A 256 -9.66 9.36 0.08
CA THR A 256 -9.36 8.09 0.77
C THR A 256 -10.59 7.43 1.38
N TYR A 257 -11.72 8.14 1.48
CA TYR A 257 -12.93 7.61 2.10
C TYR A 257 -13.83 6.86 1.12
N ASP A 258 -13.83 7.30 -0.15
CA ASP A 258 -14.66 6.73 -1.19
C ASP A 258 -14.08 5.42 -1.73
N ALA A 259 -14.74 4.31 -1.40
CA ALA A 259 -14.32 2.95 -1.76
C ALA A 259 -14.19 2.71 -3.28
N ASP A 260 -14.87 3.52 -4.11
CA ASP A 260 -14.78 3.40 -5.56
C ASP A 260 -13.49 4.03 -6.14
N GLY A 261 -12.73 4.78 -5.32
CA GLY A 261 -11.49 5.45 -5.73
C GLY A 261 -11.71 6.45 -6.87
N THR A 262 -12.91 7.00 -7.00
CA THR A 262 -13.28 7.95 -8.05
C THR A 262 -12.80 9.36 -7.76
N ASN A 263 -12.55 9.68 -6.49
CA ASN A 263 -12.06 10.97 -6.05
C ASN A 263 -10.55 10.99 -6.13
N CYS A 264 -10.03 11.65 -7.16
CA CYS A 264 -8.62 11.77 -7.40
C CYS A 264 -8.12 13.18 -7.11
N LEU A 265 -6.87 13.28 -6.68
CA LEU A 265 -6.19 14.55 -6.48
C LEU A 265 -5.38 14.85 -7.73
N SER A 266 -5.68 15.95 -8.41
CA SER A 266 -4.92 16.37 -9.58
C SER A 266 -3.50 16.76 -9.18
N CYS A 267 -2.49 16.29 -9.91
CA CYS A 267 -1.12 16.75 -9.76
C CYS A 267 -0.84 18.02 -10.57
N LYS A 268 -1.78 18.45 -11.41
CA LYS A 268 -1.73 19.75 -12.04
C LYS A 268 -1.89 20.85 -11.01
N GLU A 269 -0.94 21.78 -10.99
CA GLU A 269 -1.04 22.99 -10.20
C GLU A 269 -2.28 23.82 -10.60
N ASN A 270 -3.01 24.31 -9.61
CA ASN A 270 -4.13 25.23 -9.83
C ASN A 270 -3.57 26.64 -10.03
N VAL A 271 -3.09 26.94 -11.24
CA VAL A 271 -2.58 28.29 -11.55
C VAL A 271 -3.72 29.30 -11.36
N ASP A 272 -3.59 30.15 -10.34
CA ASP A 272 -4.49 31.27 -10.11
C ASP A 272 -4.48 32.17 -11.35
N ARG A 273 -5.55 32.13 -12.15
CA ARG A 273 -5.70 32.97 -13.34
C ARG A 273 -5.72 34.47 -13.03
N ASP A 274 -5.81 34.86 -11.76
CA ASP A 274 -5.93 36.26 -11.35
C ASP A 274 -4.62 36.87 -10.83
N GLU A 275 -3.54 36.07 -10.69
CA GLU A 275 -2.21 36.60 -10.34
C GLU A 275 -1.46 37.27 -11.51
N GLU A 276 -2.04 37.30 -12.72
CA GLU A 276 -1.51 38.15 -13.81
C GLU A 276 -1.76 39.65 -13.57
N ALA A 277 -2.53 40.06 -12.55
CA ALA A 277 -2.96 41.46 -12.41
C ALA A 277 -2.29 42.27 -11.28
N ASN A 278 -1.76 41.69 -10.20
CA ASN A 278 -1.15 42.50 -9.12
C ASN A 278 0.05 41.83 -8.45
N ASN A 279 1.22 42.28 -8.88
CA ASN A 279 2.51 42.10 -8.22
C ASN A 279 2.46 42.26 -6.68
N GLN A 280 3.26 41.40 -6.01
CA GLN A 280 3.86 41.54 -4.67
C GLN A 280 3.10 40.98 -3.46
N ALA A 281 3.17 39.66 -3.27
CA ALA A 281 3.49 38.93 -2.02
C ALA A 281 2.88 37.52 -2.15
N ASP A 282 3.55 36.55 -2.76
CA ASP A 282 4.63 35.80 -2.10
C ASP A 282 5.80 35.46 -3.04
N ASN A 283 7.03 35.73 -2.59
CA ASN A 283 8.25 35.55 -3.41
C ASN A 283 8.80 34.11 -3.38
N ASN A 284 7.97 33.12 -3.04
CA ASN A 284 8.42 31.72 -2.99
C ASN A 284 7.95 30.88 -4.19
N ASP A 285 6.78 31.15 -4.78
CA ASP A 285 6.29 30.34 -5.92
C ASP A 285 6.75 30.84 -7.30
N GLN A 286 7.36 32.02 -7.42
CA GLN A 286 7.94 32.47 -8.70
C GLN A 286 9.22 31.70 -9.10
N GLN A 287 9.59 30.65 -8.37
CA GLN A 287 10.77 29.83 -8.63
C GLN A 287 10.46 28.40 -9.08
N ASP A 288 9.22 27.94 -8.98
CA ASP A 288 8.85 26.61 -9.46
C ASP A 288 8.47 26.74 -10.93
N ALA A 289 9.33 26.16 -11.77
CA ALA A 289 9.22 26.22 -13.23
C ALA A 289 8.40 25.05 -13.79
N ASP A 290 7.94 24.16 -12.92
CA ASP A 290 7.03 23.07 -13.25
C ASP A 290 5.58 23.47 -12.95
N ASP A 291 4.65 22.77 -13.58
CA ASP A 291 3.21 22.95 -13.39
C ASP A 291 2.68 21.85 -12.43
N VAL A 292 3.52 21.36 -11.50
CA VAL A 292 3.23 20.20 -10.65
C VAL A 292 2.88 20.67 -9.23
N ASN A 293 1.80 20.12 -8.70
CA ASN A 293 1.38 20.39 -7.33
C ASN A 293 2.35 19.77 -6.31
N GLU A 294 2.77 20.57 -5.33
CA GLU A 294 3.62 20.17 -4.18
C GLU A 294 3.21 18.84 -3.52
N MET A 295 1.91 18.58 -3.35
CA MET A 295 1.43 17.31 -2.79
C MET A 295 1.88 16.11 -3.62
N CYS A 296 1.81 16.21 -4.94
CA CYS A 296 2.25 15.13 -5.82
C CYS A 296 3.76 14.96 -5.80
N GLU A 297 4.53 16.03 -5.66
CA GLU A 297 5.98 15.94 -5.50
C GLU A 297 6.36 15.24 -4.20
N GLN A 298 5.73 15.64 -3.08
CA GLN A 298 6.01 15.09 -1.76
C GLN A 298 5.71 13.59 -1.71
N VAL A 299 4.50 13.18 -2.10
CA VAL A 299 4.12 11.76 -2.10
C VAL A 299 4.95 10.96 -3.10
N TYR A 300 5.24 11.53 -4.28
CA TYR A 300 6.06 10.87 -5.29
C TYR A 300 7.50 10.66 -4.80
N ASN A 301 8.11 11.67 -4.19
CA ASN A 301 9.51 11.62 -3.77
C ASN A 301 9.72 10.70 -2.56
N ARG A 302 8.79 10.68 -1.60
CA ARG A 302 8.89 9.85 -0.39
C ARG A 302 8.44 8.41 -0.60
N ALA A 303 7.53 8.15 -1.52
CA ALA A 303 7.02 6.80 -1.71
C ALA A 303 8.03 5.84 -2.37
N ALA A 304 7.94 4.59 -1.95
CA ALA A 304 8.54 3.47 -2.67
C ALA A 304 7.73 3.20 -3.94
N LYS A 305 8.43 2.87 -5.04
CA LYS A 305 7.89 2.95 -6.41
C LYS A 305 7.86 1.58 -7.09
N CYS A 306 6.75 1.31 -7.80
CA CYS A 306 6.56 0.17 -8.68
C CYS A 306 5.90 0.66 -10.00
N GLU A 307 6.71 0.95 -11.01
CA GLU A 307 6.33 1.75 -12.19
C GLU A 307 6.50 0.97 -13.51
N SER A 308 7.61 0.26 -13.66
CA SER A 308 8.01 -0.41 -14.91
C SER A 308 7.05 -1.53 -15.33
N ILE A 309 6.38 -2.18 -14.38
CA ILE A 309 5.41 -3.25 -14.65
C ILE A 309 4.15 -2.70 -15.34
N TYR A 310 3.81 -1.44 -15.07
CA TYR A 310 2.52 -0.87 -15.42
C TYR A 310 2.59 0.11 -16.60
N GLY A 311 3.73 0.18 -17.29
CA GLY A 311 3.90 0.93 -18.53
C GLY A 311 4.48 2.32 -18.37
N ILE A 312 4.88 2.71 -17.16
CA ILE A 312 5.69 3.90 -16.93
C ILE A 312 7.15 3.50 -17.17
N ASP A 313 7.60 3.61 -18.42
CA ASP A 313 8.96 3.25 -18.86
C ASP A 313 10.04 4.28 -18.45
N GLY A 314 9.69 5.30 -17.67
CA GLY A 314 10.49 6.50 -17.43
C GLY A 314 11.63 6.37 -16.42
N PHE A 315 11.43 5.66 -15.29
CA PHE A 315 12.30 5.87 -14.12
C PHE A 315 13.54 5.00 -14.02
N VAL A 316 13.58 3.85 -14.70
CA VAL A 316 14.79 3.00 -14.79
C VAL A 316 15.78 3.55 -15.84
N GLN A 317 15.39 4.56 -16.63
CA GLN A 317 16.18 5.00 -17.78
C GLN A 317 17.12 6.18 -17.51
N SER A 318 16.89 7.03 -16.50
CA SER A 318 17.79 8.15 -16.20
C SER A 318 19.17 7.69 -15.71
N ASP A 319 19.24 6.54 -15.04
CA ASP A 319 20.50 5.94 -14.61
C ASP A 319 21.12 5.00 -15.65
N ARG A 320 20.71 5.05 -16.93
CA ARG A 320 21.35 4.23 -17.99
C ARG A 320 22.84 4.50 -18.15
N GLU A 321 23.29 5.70 -17.78
CA GLU A 321 24.70 6.08 -17.87
C GLU A 321 25.50 5.67 -16.63
N ASP A 322 24.83 5.46 -15.49
CA ASP A 322 25.45 5.07 -14.23
C ASP A 322 25.21 3.59 -13.94
N LYS A 323 26.27 2.86 -13.58
CA LYS A 323 26.28 1.39 -13.43
C LYS A 323 25.41 0.85 -12.28
N ASN A 324 24.45 1.63 -11.78
CA ASN A 324 23.58 1.33 -10.65
C ASN A 324 22.18 0.81 -11.04
N LEU A 325 21.89 0.67 -12.34
CA LEU A 325 20.62 0.16 -12.88
C LEU A 325 20.17 -1.17 -12.25
N GLY A 326 21.13 -2.03 -11.89
CA GLY A 326 20.83 -3.33 -11.26
C GLY A 326 20.19 -3.21 -9.88
N ASN A 327 20.63 -2.24 -9.06
CA ASN A 327 20.10 -2.07 -7.70
C ASN A 327 18.69 -1.48 -7.74
N GLN A 328 18.43 -0.54 -8.64
CA GLN A 328 17.09 0.04 -8.81
C GLN A 328 16.08 -0.98 -9.33
N ALA A 329 16.44 -1.74 -10.37
CA ALA A 329 15.55 -2.77 -10.91
C ALA A 329 15.24 -3.87 -9.87
N MET A 330 16.22 -4.27 -9.06
CA MET A 330 15.99 -5.23 -7.98
C MET A 330 15.11 -4.67 -6.86
N ASN A 331 15.34 -3.41 -6.47
CA ASN A 331 14.52 -2.76 -5.45
C ASN A 331 13.07 -2.61 -5.91
N GLU A 332 12.86 -2.24 -7.18
CA GLU A 332 11.52 -2.13 -7.75
C GLU A 332 10.77 -3.47 -7.70
N VAL A 333 11.41 -4.59 -8.05
CA VAL A 333 10.78 -5.91 -7.97
C VAL A 333 10.33 -6.23 -6.54
N VAL A 334 11.18 -5.95 -5.54
CA VAL A 334 10.84 -6.18 -4.12
C VAL A 334 9.70 -5.25 -3.67
N VAL A 335 9.72 -3.98 -4.06
CA VAL A 335 8.65 -3.02 -3.74
C VAL A 335 7.33 -3.45 -4.39
N CYS A 336 7.34 -3.87 -5.65
CA CYS A 336 6.16 -4.37 -6.35
C CYS A 336 5.57 -5.61 -5.64
N GLU A 337 6.41 -6.57 -5.24
CA GLU A 337 5.97 -7.75 -4.50
C GLU A 337 5.41 -7.37 -3.12
N TYR A 338 6.01 -6.39 -2.45
CA TYR A 338 5.51 -5.87 -1.19
C TYR A 338 4.12 -5.22 -1.35
N ILE A 339 3.95 -4.32 -2.34
CA ILE A 339 2.66 -3.70 -2.66
C ILE A 339 1.59 -4.75 -2.95
N ASP A 340 1.91 -5.75 -3.77
CA ASP A 340 0.96 -6.82 -4.09
C ASP A 340 0.58 -7.63 -2.84
N SER A 341 1.50 -7.79 -1.88
CA SER A 341 1.21 -8.45 -0.59
C SER A 341 0.24 -7.65 0.28
N LEU A 342 0.33 -6.31 0.26
CA LEU A 342 -0.59 -5.42 0.96
C LEU A 342 -1.99 -5.51 0.33
N LEU A 343 -2.07 -5.37 -0.99
CA LEU A 343 -3.33 -5.43 -1.74
C LEU A 343 -4.05 -6.79 -1.62
N ALA A 344 -3.31 -7.86 -1.33
CA ALA A 344 -3.89 -9.18 -1.12
C ALA A 344 -4.58 -9.36 0.25
N ASN A 345 -4.65 -8.32 1.10
CA ASN A 345 -5.13 -8.41 2.49
C ASN A 345 -4.42 -9.51 3.28
N SER A 346 -3.10 -9.63 3.10
CA SER A 346 -2.29 -10.67 3.74
C SER A 346 -2.08 -10.43 5.24
N TYR A 347 -2.62 -9.35 5.81
CA TYR A 347 -2.41 -8.93 7.18
C TYR A 347 -3.74 -8.63 7.88
N THR A 348 -3.82 -8.87 9.18
CA THR A 348 -4.97 -8.51 10.02
C THR A 348 -4.99 -7.01 10.29
N GLU A 349 -6.07 -6.53 10.92
CA GLU A 349 -6.15 -5.16 11.47
C GLU A 349 -5.09 -4.87 12.54
N THR A 350 -4.50 -5.91 13.14
CA THR A 350 -3.39 -5.81 14.09
C THR A 350 -2.02 -5.96 13.42
N GLY A 351 -1.98 -6.05 12.08
CA GLY A 351 -0.75 -6.22 11.30
C GLY A 351 -0.15 -7.63 11.34
N ASP A 352 -0.86 -8.62 11.87
CA ASP A 352 -0.40 -10.02 11.89
C ASP A 352 -0.62 -10.68 10.52
N ILE A 353 0.33 -11.50 10.08
CA ILE A 353 0.21 -12.18 8.78
C ILE A 353 -0.93 -13.22 8.83
N VAL A 354 -1.92 -13.04 7.98
CA VAL A 354 -3.02 -14.01 7.79
C VAL A 354 -2.53 -15.13 6.89
N LEU A 355 -2.01 -16.20 7.50
CA LEU A 355 -1.75 -17.45 6.80
C LEU A 355 -3.09 -18.16 6.55
N VAL A 356 -3.83 -17.74 5.51
CA VAL A 356 -4.98 -18.53 5.04
C VAL A 356 -4.44 -19.92 4.65
N GLY A 357 -5.03 -20.97 5.22
CA GLY A 357 -4.51 -22.34 5.27
C GLY A 357 -4.30 -23.08 3.94
N ASP A 358 -4.41 -22.42 2.79
CA ASP A 358 -3.72 -22.79 1.57
C ASP A 358 -2.70 -21.69 1.33
N SER A 359 -1.43 -21.95 1.64
CA SER A 359 -0.33 -21.02 1.39
C SER A 359 -0.55 -20.32 0.06
N VAL A 360 -0.92 -19.04 0.13
CA VAL A 360 -0.89 -18.14 -1.02
C VAL A 360 0.59 -17.94 -1.32
N VAL A 361 1.21 -18.97 -1.89
CA VAL A 361 2.22 -18.73 -2.91
C VAL A 361 1.50 -17.77 -3.84
N MET A 362 1.96 -16.53 -3.94
CA MET A 362 1.45 -15.61 -4.95
C MET A 362 1.71 -16.29 -6.28
N PHE A 363 0.75 -17.08 -6.75
CA PHE A 363 0.76 -17.65 -8.07
C PHE A 363 0.47 -16.47 -8.96
N LYS A 364 1.54 -15.76 -9.33
CA LYS A 364 1.51 -14.74 -10.36
C LYS A 364 0.63 -15.28 -11.47
N ASP A 365 -0.46 -14.57 -11.75
CA ASP A 365 -1.55 -15.09 -12.55
C ASP A 365 -0.96 -15.58 -13.87
N VAL A 366 -0.93 -16.91 -14.03
CA VAL A 366 -0.10 -17.53 -15.06
C VAL A 366 -0.66 -17.05 -16.40
N THR A 367 0.13 -16.27 -17.14
CA THR A 367 -0.36 -15.63 -18.37
C THR A 367 -0.93 -16.69 -19.31
N PRO A 368 -1.92 -16.36 -20.16
CA PRO A 368 -2.48 -17.33 -21.11
C PRO A 368 -1.39 -18.06 -21.91
N LEU A 369 -0.32 -17.34 -22.26
CA LEU A 369 0.86 -17.90 -22.90
C LEU A 369 1.56 -18.95 -22.02
N GLN A 370 1.88 -18.61 -20.77
CA GLN A 370 2.50 -19.57 -19.84
C GLN A 370 1.61 -20.80 -19.60
N LYS A 371 0.28 -20.63 -19.47
CA LYS A 371 -0.66 -21.76 -19.39
C LYS A 371 -0.55 -22.67 -20.60
N THR A 372 -0.53 -22.11 -21.82
CA THR A 372 -0.34 -22.92 -23.04
C THR A 372 1.03 -23.61 -23.08
N THR A 373 2.10 -22.94 -22.63
CA THR A 373 3.45 -23.53 -22.57
C THR A 373 3.50 -24.71 -21.60
N PHE A 374 2.87 -24.61 -20.43
CA PHE A 374 2.78 -25.74 -19.48
C PHE A 374 1.99 -26.92 -20.04
N TRP A 375 0.92 -26.66 -20.79
CA TRP A 375 0.19 -27.71 -21.50
C TRP A 375 1.04 -28.39 -22.57
N LEU A 376 1.81 -27.63 -23.35
CA LEU A 376 2.72 -28.18 -24.36
C LEU A 376 3.86 -28.98 -23.71
N LEU A 377 4.41 -28.49 -22.61
CA LEU A 377 5.51 -29.13 -21.90
C LEU A 377 5.06 -30.45 -21.26
N SER A 378 3.89 -30.46 -20.62
CA SER A 378 3.29 -31.70 -20.09
C SER A 378 2.95 -32.70 -21.20
N ALA A 379 2.40 -32.26 -22.33
CA ALA A 379 2.17 -33.12 -23.50
C ALA A 379 3.48 -33.70 -24.07
N SER A 380 4.55 -32.91 -24.09
CA SER A 380 5.87 -33.35 -24.56
C SER A 380 6.46 -34.45 -23.67
N ILE A 381 6.32 -34.32 -22.35
CA ILE A 381 6.79 -35.31 -21.37
C ILE A 381 6.05 -36.63 -21.55
N VAL A 382 4.72 -36.59 -21.71
CA VAL A 382 3.91 -37.79 -21.95
C VAL A 382 4.32 -38.47 -23.27
N CYS A 383 4.56 -37.68 -24.32
CA CYS A 383 5.01 -38.20 -25.61
C CYS A 383 6.38 -38.91 -25.49
N LEU A 384 7.33 -38.31 -24.78
CA LEU A 384 8.64 -38.92 -24.51
C LEU A 384 8.52 -40.22 -23.71
N MET A 385 7.64 -40.28 -22.70
CA MET A 385 7.39 -41.51 -21.94
C MET A 385 6.81 -42.62 -22.82
N VAL A 386 5.90 -42.31 -23.74
CA VAL A 386 5.34 -43.29 -24.69
C VAL A 386 6.42 -43.81 -25.64
N VAL A 387 7.27 -42.93 -26.19
CA VAL A 387 8.38 -43.34 -27.06
C VAL A 387 9.36 -44.24 -26.30
N ALA A 388 9.73 -43.89 -25.07
CA ALA A 388 10.59 -44.71 -24.23
C ALA A 388 9.99 -46.10 -23.97
N PHE A 389 8.69 -46.18 -23.68
CA PHE A 389 7.98 -47.45 -23.50
C PHE A 389 7.97 -48.33 -24.76
N LEU A 390 7.74 -47.73 -25.93
CA LEU A 390 7.76 -48.46 -27.20
C LEU A 390 9.15 -48.98 -27.53
N LEU A 391 10.21 -48.21 -27.26
CA LEU A 391 11.59 -48.63 -27.42
C LEU A 391 11.95 -49.79 -26.49
N GLN A 392 11.56 -49.71 -25.21
CA GLN A 392 11.78 -50.80 -24.26
C GLN A 392 11.12 -52.11 -24.75
N ARG A 393 9.87 -52.01 -25.22
CA ARG A 393 9.14 -53.16 -25.77
C ARG A 393 9.80 -53.75 -27.02
N GLN A 394 10.44 -52.93 -27.86
CA GLN A 394 11.21 -53.43 -29.01
C GLN A 394 12.50 -54.14 -28.57
N ILE A 395 13.19 -53.63 -27.55
CA ILE A 395 14.38 -54.26 -27.00
C ILE A 395 14.03 -55.65 -26.44
N ASP A 396 12.96 -55.75 -25.64
CA ASP A 396 12.51 -57.01 -25.04
C ASP A 396 12.12 -58.06 -26.10
N ARG A 397 11.59 -57.62 -27.26
CA ARG A 397 11.28 -58.51 -28.39
C ARG A 397 12.51 -58.97 -29.16
N THR A 398 13.53 -58.12 -29.26
CA THR A 398 14.73 -58.38 -30.07
C THR A 398 15.75 -59.23 -29.30
N TYR A 399 15.79 -59.07 -27.98
CA TYR A 399 16.67 -59.81 -27.08
C TYR A 399 15.81 -60.63 -26.12
N PRO A 400 15.15 -61.72 -26.59
CA PRO A 400 14.49 -62.64 -25.68
C PRO A 400 15.51 -63.08 -24.64
N GLN A 401 15.14 -63.00 -23.37
CA GLN A 401 16.04 -63.36 -22.28
C GLN A 401 16.63 -64.74 -22.56
N ILE A 402 17.95 -64.79 -22.69
CA ILE A 402 18.68 -66.06 -22.78
C ILE A 402 18.40 -66.75 -21.45
N ASP A 403 17.61 -67.80 -21.48
CA ASP A 403 17.27 -68.59 -20.31
C ASP A 403 18.57 -69.17 -19.73
N LEU A 404 19.04 -68.60 -18.61
CA LEU A 404 20.28 -69.02 -17.95
C LEU A 404 20.17 -70.43 -17.33
N ALA A 405 19.05 -71.13 -17.51
CA ALA A 405 18.81 -72.50 -17.07
C ALA A 405 19.71 -73.56 -17.75
N CYS A 406 20.51 -73.22 -18.78
CA CYS A 406 21.42 -74.18 -19.44
C CYS A 406 22.86 -74.22 -18.88
N GLN A 407 23.12 -73.67 -17.68
CA GLN A 407 24.48 -73.63 -17.11
C GLN A 407 24.65 -74.35 -15.77
N SER A 408 23.94 -75.47 -15.57
CA SER A 408 24.30 -76.46 -14.54
C SER A 408 24.45 -77.83 -15.20
N ASP A 409 25.68 -78.16 -15.63
CA ASP A 409 26.28 -79.49 -15.56
C ASP A 409 27.56 -79.52 -16.42
N VAL A 410 28.60 -78.83 -15.94
CA VAL A 410 29.98 -79.22 -16.25
C VAL A 410 30.57 -79.73 -14.95
N HIS A 411 30.22 -80.98 -14.65
CA HIS A 411 30.88 -81.75 -13.61
C HIS A 411 32.29 -82.15 -14.09
N LEU A 412 33.27 -81.88 -13.24
CA LEU A 412 34.65 -82.34 -13.29
C LEU A 412 34.76 -83.85 -13.56
N ALA A 413 35.63 -84.22 -14.50
CA ALA A 413 36.41 -85.46 -14.49
C ALA A 413 37.76 -85.21 -15.18
#